data_AF-A0A9W9G173-F1
#
_entry.id   AF-A0A9W9G173-F1
#
_cell.length_a   1.000
_cell.length_b   1.000
_cell.length_c   1.000
_cell.angle_alpha   90.00
_cell.angle_beta   90.00
_cell.angle_gamma   90.00
#
_symmetry.space_group_name_H-M   'P 1'
#
loop_
_entity.id
_entity.type
_entity.pdbx_description
1 polymer ?
#
loop_
_entity_poly.entity_id
_entity_poly.type
_entity_poly.pdbx_seq_one_letter_code
_entity_poly.pdbx_strand_id
1 'polypeptide(L)'
;MASEVEQSIALRFAFSIMWSKIGIVVGQSISGGTWTNVLPRELHHHLPPNLQSETKAIMGSIEKALSYPPGSVGREAIDDAYSHVQRLLTIIGTSMLAFSFLGVLIWRRPW
;
A
#
# COMPACT_ATOMS: atom_id res chain seq x y z
N MET A 1 35.07 -16.25 24.14
CA MET A 1 35.22 -16.39 22.68
C MET A 1 33.91 -16.75 21.96
N ALA A 2 33.00 -17.56 22.53
CA ALA A 2 31.65 -17.77 21.96
C ALA A 2 30.78 -16.48 21.96
N SER A 3 30.96 -15.60 22.95
CA SER A 3 30.15 -14.38 23.12
C SER A 3 30.39 -13.30 22.06
N GLU A 4 31.62 -13.10 21.59
CA GLU A 4 31.93 -11.96 20.70
C GLU A 4 31.37 -12.15 19.28
N VAL A 5 31.46 -13.38 18.75
CA VAL A 5 30.93 -13.71 17.43
C VAL A 5 29.39 -13.67 17.44
N GLU A 6 28.75 -14.25 18.45
CA GLU A 6 27.29 -14.23 18.60
C GLU A 6 26.74 -12.81 18.72
N GLN A 7 27.38 -11.95 19.52
CA GLN A 7 26.99 -10.54 19.66
C GLN A 7 27.17 -9.77 18.35
N SER A 8 28.24 -10.04 17.59
CA SER A 8 28.47 -9.39 16.30
C SER A 8 27.39 -9.75 15.26
N ILE A 9 26.90 -10.99 15.27
CA ILE A 9 25.84 -11.47 14.38
C ILE A 9 24.51 -10.84 14.79
N ALA A 10 24.17 -10.87 16.09
CA ALA A 10 22.97 -10.26 16.62
C ALA A 10 22.89 -8.75 16.28
N LEU A 11 24.01 -8.04 16.40
CA LEU A 11 24.09 -6.63 16.05
C LEU A 11 23.80 -6.38 14.55
N ARG A 12 24.39 -7.18 13.66
CA ARG A 12 24.14 -7.09 12.20
C ARG A 12 22.66 -7.31 11.88
N PHE A 13 22.03 -8.30 12.51
CA PHE A 13 20.60 -8.54 12.34
C PHE A 13 19.77 -7.37 12.87
N ALA A 14 20.06 -6.84 14.05
CA ALA A 14 19.35 -5.70 14.62
C ALA A 14 19.39 -4.48 13.68
N PHE A 15 20.57 -4.16 13.13
CA PHE A 15 20.71 -3.10 12.12
C PHE A 15 19.91 -3.37 10.84
N SER A 16 19.92 -4.60 10.33
CA SER A 16 19.14 -4.96 9.13
C SER A 16 17.62 -4.82 9.35
N ILE A 17 17.13 -5.20 10.53
CA ILE A 17 15.73 -5.08 10.91
C ILE A 17 15.35 -3.61 11.08
N MET A 18 16.23 -2.79 11.69
CA MET A 18 16.02 -1.36 11.83
C MET A 18 15.78 -0.69 10.46
N TRP A 19 16.64 -0.98 9.48
CA TRP A 19 16.47 -0.45 8.12
C TRP A 19 15.18 -0.97 7.45
N SER A 20 14.87 -2.25 7.64
CA SER A 20 13.62 -2.84 7.13
C SER A 20 12.38 -2.14 7.69
N LYS A 21 12.38 -1.76 8.98
CA LYS A 21 11.29 -1.00 9.60
C LYS A 21 11.09 0.37 8.97
N ILE A 22 12.15 1.06 8.57
CA ILE A 22 12.06 2.34 7.85
C ILE A 22 11.33 2.13 6.53
N GLY A 23 11.71 1.11 5.76
CA GLY A 23 11.05 0.77 4.49
C GLY A 23 9.56 0.47 4.67
N ILE A 24 9.19 -0.29 5.72
CA ILE A 24 7.79 -0.58 6.04
C ILE A 24 7.01 0.71 6.30
N VAL A 25 7.51 1.61 7.14
CA VAL A 25 6.80 2.86 7.48
C VAL A 25 6.61 3.73 6.23
N VAL A 26 7.62 3.86 5.37
CA VAL A 26 7.51 4.61 4.11
C VAL A 26 6.42 4.02 3.21
N GLY A 27 6.42 2.70 3.02
CA GLY A 27 5.39 2.02 2.22
C GLY A 27 3.98 2.21 2.79
N GLN A 28 3.82 2.11 4.12
CA GLN A 28 2.55 2.35 4.79
C GLN A 28 2.08 3.80 4.64
N SER A 29 2.98 4.79 4.73
CA SER A 29 2.64 6.20 4.51
C SER A 29 2.15 6.48 3.09
N ILE A 30 2.83 5.91 2.07
CA ILE A 30 2.41 6.08 0.68
C ILE A 30 1.06 5.40 0.42
N SER A 31 0.87 4.18 0.93
CA SER A 31 -0.38 3.44 0.79
C SER A 31 -1.55 4.15 1.48
N GLY A 32 -1.35 4.56 2.74
CA GLY A 32 -2.35 5.30 3.51
C GLY A 32 -2.68 6.67 2.90
N GLY A 33 -1.67 7.38 2.39
CA GLY A 33 -1.86 8.63 1.67
C GLY A 33 -2.65 8.45 0.38
N THR A 34 -2.35 7.40 -0.38
CA THR A 34 -3.09 7.05 -1.62
C THR A 34 -4.54 6.71 -1.30
N TRP A 35 -4.79 5.88 -0.27
CA TRP A 35 -6.14 5.52 0.16
C TRP A 35 -6.97 6.73 0.58
N THR A 36 -6.39 7.62 1.38
CA THR A 36 -7.11 8.79 1.95
C THR A 36 -7.35 9.91 0.94
N ASN A 37 -6.53 10.03 -0.11
CA ASN A 37 -6.65 11.10 -1.11
C ASN A 37 -7.30 10.64 -2.42
N VAL A 38 -7.01 9.42 -2.89
CA VAL A 38 -7.45 8.95 -4.22
C VAL A 38 -8.79 8.24 -4.15
N LEU A 39 -8.99 7.32 -3.18
CA LEU A 39 -10.25 6.59 -3.06
C LEU A 39 -11.50 7.48 -2.95
N PRO A 40 -11.54 8.55 -2.11
CA PRO A 40 -12.73 9.38 -2.06
C PRO A 40 -12.98 10.13 -3.36
N ARG A 41 -11.91 10.50 -4.08
CA ARG A 41 -12.01 11.18 -5.37
C ARG A 41 -12.63 10.26 -6.43
N GLU A 42 -12.19 9.02 -6.49
CA GLU A 42 -12.74 8.01 -7.40
C GLU A 42 -14.18 7.65 -7.05
N LEU A 43 -14.48 7.49 -5.76
CA LEU A 43 -15.84 7.26 -5.29
C LEU A 43 -16.77 8.43 -5.63
N HIS A 44 -16.34 9.69 -5.47
CA HIS A 44 -17.16 10.83 -5.88
C HIS A 44 -17.39 10.92 -7.39
N HIS A 45 -16.47 10.39 -8.20
CA HIS A 45 -16.59 10.39 -9.65
C HIS A 45 -17.54 9.29 -10.15
N HIS A 46 -17.51 8.11 -9.54
CA HIS A 46 -18.27 6.94 -10.00
C HIS A 46 -19.59 6.71 -9.23
N LEU A 47 -19.72 7.17 -7.98
CA LEU A 47 -20.95 6.98 -7.21
C LEU A 47 -22.09 7.85 -7.75
N PRO A 48 -23.31 7.27 -7.84
CA PRO A 48 -24.49 8.05 -8.18
C PRO A 48 -24.83 9.07 -7.06
N PRO A 49 -25.55 10.17 -7.40
CA PRO A 49 -25.77 11.30 -6.47
C PRO A 49 -26.41 10.91 -5.14
N ASN A 50 -27.22 9.86 -5.13
CA ASN A 50 -27.91 9.34 -3.95
C ASN A 50 -26.99 8.60 -2.96
N LEU A 51 -25.79 8.19 -3.39
CA LEU A 51 -24.83 7.43 -2.57
C LEU A 51 -23.58 8.23 -2.20
N GLN A 52 -23.44 9.46 -2.70
CA GLN A 52 -22.25 10.30 -2.43
C GLN A 52 -22.06 10.62 -0.93
N SER A 53 -23.15 10.70 -0.16
CA SER A 53 -23.11 10.90 1.29
C SER A 53 -22.51 9.69 2.04
N GLU A 54 -22.59 8.49 1.45
CA GLU A 54 -22.07 7.26 2.03
C GLU A 54 -20.57 7.05 1.77
N THR A 55 -19.92 7.89 0.96
CA THR A 55 -18.49 7.77 0.59
C THR A 55 -17.59 7.55 1.81
N LYS A 56 -17.78 8.31 2.89
CA LYS A 56 -17.00 8.16 4.13
C LYS A 56 -17.28 6.85 4.86
N ALA A 57 -18.53 6.39 4.85
CA ALA A 57 -18.93 5.14 5.49
C ALA A 57 -18.36 3.92 4.73
N ILE A 58 -18.36 3.98 3.40
CA ILE A 58 -17.78 2.95 2.52
C ILE A 58 -16.26 2.89 2.71
N MET A 59 -15.58 4.04 2.74
CA MET A 59 -14.13 4.09 2.98
C MET A 59 -13.75 3.55 4.38
N GLY A 60 -14.58 3.83 5.39
CA GLY A 60 -14.32 3.43 6.78
C GLY A 60 -14.67 1.97 7.08
N SER A 61 -15.49 1.32 6.26
CA SER A 61 -15.91 -0.07 6.48
C SER A 61 -16.07 -0.84 5.18
N ILE A 62 -15.24 -1.88 5.02
CA ILE A 62 -15.38 -2.81 3.91
C ILE A 62 -16.68 -3.62 4.00
N GLU A 63 -17.24 -3.84 5.19
CA GLU A 63 -18.54 -4.50 5.34
C GLU A 63 -19.66 -3.66 4.71
N LYS A 64 -19.59 -2.33 4.85
CA LYS A 64 -20.52 -1.41 4.21
C LYS A 64 -20.38 -1.47 2.69
N ALA A 65 -19.16 -1.50 2.17
CA ALA A 65 -18.90 -1.72 0.74
C ALA A 65 -19.49 -3.06 0.24
N LEU A 66 -19.34 -4.12 1.05
CA LEU A 66 -19.82 -5.46 0.72
C LEU A 66 -21.35 -5.64 0.86
N SER A 67 -22.00 -4.79 1.64
CA SER A 67 -23.46 -4.83 1.86
C SER A 67 -24.27 -4.50 0.59
N TYR A 68 -23.65 -3.82 -0.39
CA TYR A 68 -24.27 -3.52 -1.66
C TYR A 68 -24.39 -4.79 -2.53
N PRO A 69 -25.60 -5.09 -3.06
CA PRO A 69 -25.82 -6.29 -3.85
C PRO A 69 -24.94 -6.28 -5.11
N PRO A 70 -24.32 -7.42 -5.47
CA PRO A 70 -23.57 -7.57 -6.70
C PRO A 70 -24.41 -7.19 -7.93
N GLY A 71 -23.83 -6.43 -8.86
CA GLY A 71 -24.52 -5.95 -10.07
C GLY A 71 -25.39 -4.71 -9.86
N SER A 72 -25.43 -4.12 -8.66
CA SER A 72 -25.99 -2.79 -8.47
C SER A 72 -25.01 -1.70 -8.92
N VAL A 73 -25.52 -0.57 -9.41
CA VAL A 73 -24.71 0.60 -9.83
C VAL A 73 -23.81 1.10 -8.70
N GLY A 74 -24.30 1.05 -7.45
CA GLY A 74 -23.50 1.40 -6.28
C GLY A 74 -22.33 0.42 -6.07
N ARG A 75 -22.56 -0.88 -6.24
CA ARG A 75 -21.50 -1.89 -6.08
C ARG A 75 -20.45 -1.82 -7.18
N GLU A 76 -20.87 -1.66 -8.43
CA GLU A 76 -19.97 -1.53 -9.57
C GLU A 76 -19.08 -0.29 -9.45
N ALA A 77 -19.64 0.86 -9.06
CA ALA A 77 -18.89 2.08 -8.81
C ALA A 77 -17.85 1.93 -7.67
N ILE A 78 -18.20 1.21 -6.60
CA ILE A 78 -17.27 0.92 -5.50
C ILE A 78 -16.15 -0.02 -5.98
N ASP A 79 -16.50 -1.10 -6.68
CA ASP A 79 -15.54 -2.08 -7.17
C ASP A 79 -14.55 -1.43 -8.16
N ASP A 80 -15.03 -0.55 -9.05
CA ASP A 80 -14.19 0.22 -9.98
C ASP A 80 -13.24 1.18 -9.25
N ALA A 81 -13.76 1.94 -8.28
CA ALA A 81 -12.93 2.84 -7.48
C ALA A 81 -11.85 2.09 -6.69
N TYR A 82 -12.20 0.96 -6.07
CA TYR A 82 -11.24 0.11 -5.36
C TYR A 82 -10.20 -0.50 -6.30
N SER A 83 -10.64 -1.01 -7.45
CA SER A 83 -9.77 -1.58 -8.49
C SER A 83 -8.75 -0.54 -8.97
N HIS A 84 -9.19 0.69 -9.21
CA HIS A 84 -8.32 1.80 -9.61
C HIS A 84 -7.24 2.08 -8.55
N VAL A 85 -7.64 2.21 -7.28
CA VAL A 85 -6.70 2.47 -6.17
C VAL A 85 -5.71 1.31 -6.00
N GLN A 86 -6.17 0.06 -6.05
CA GLN A 86 -5.31 -1.12 -5.96
C GLN A 86 -4.30 -1.20 -7.12
N ARG A 87 -4.74 -0.82 -8.33
CA ARG A 87 -3.84 -0.73 -9.50
C ARG A 87 -2.75 0.32 -9.28
N LEU A 88 -3.08 1.48 -8.75
CA LEU A 88 -2.09 2.52 -8.41
C LEU A 88 -1.10 2.03 -7.34
N LEU A 89 -1.59 1.40 -6.27
CA LEU A 89 -0.73 0.84 -5.22
C LEU A 89 0.24 -0.21 -5.78
N THR A 90 -0.24 -1.05 -6.70
CA THR A 90 0.59 -2.05 -7.38
C THR A 90 1.66 -1.39 -8.24
N ILE A 91 1.30 -0.38 -9.04
CA ILE A 91 2.27 0.36 -9.88
C ILE A 91 3.35 1.02 -9.01
N ILE A 92 2.96 1.67 -7.92
CA ILE A 92 3.89 2.29 -6.97
C ILE A 92 4.82 1.22 -6.38
N GLY A 93 4.26 0.11 -5.90
CA GLY A 93 5.03 -0.99 -5.30
C GLY A 93 6.02 -1.62 -6.29
N THR A 94 5.59 -1.89 -7.52
CA THR A 94 6.46 -2.43 -8.58
C THR A 94 7.56 -1.45 -8.95
N SER A 95 7.27 -0.15 -9.01
CA SER A 95 8.27 0.89 -9.32
C SER A 95 9.34 0.98 -8.23
N MET A 96 8.94 0.93 -6.96
CA MET A 96 9.88 0.90 -5.82
C MET A 96 10.72 -0.38 -5.81
N LEU A 97 10.12 -1.52 -6.13
CA LEU A 97 10.84 -2.78 -6.24
C LEU A 97 11.87 -2.74 -7.38
N ALA A 98 11.50 -2.22 -8.54
CA ALA A 98 12.42 -2.05 -9.68
C ALA A 98 13.61 -1.16 -9.31
N PHE A 99 13.38 -0.05 -8.61
CA PHE A 99 14.45 0.81 -8.09
C PHE A 99 15.37 0.05 -7.11
N SER A 100 14.79 -0.76 -6.23
CA SER A 100 15.56 -1.59 -5.29
C SER A 100 16.44 -2.62 -6.02
N PHE A 101 15.92 -3.26 -7.07
CA PHE A 101 16.70 -4.16 -7.93
C PHE A 101 17.87 -3.44 -8.60
N LEU A 102 17.65 -2.24 -9.14
CA LEU A 102 18.73 -1.43 -9.74
C LEU A 102 19.83 -1.10 -8.72
N GLY A 103 19.45 -0.71 -7.50
CA GLY A 103 20.41 -0.45 -6.42
C GLY A 103 21.27 -1.67 -6.08
N VAL A 104 20.65 -2.86 -5.99
CA VAL A 104 21.37 -4.12 -5.76
C VAL A 104 22.30 -4.46 -6.93
N LEU A 105 21.86 -4.25 -8.18
CA LEU A 105 22.68 -4.51 -9.36
C LEU A 105 23.92 -3.59 -9.42
N ILE A 106 23.76 -2.32 -9.03
CA ILE A 106 24.87 -1.37 -8.94
C ILE A 106 25.85 -1.80 -7.83
N TRP A 107 25.36 -2.16 -6.65
CA TRP A 107 26.23 -2.60 -5.55
C TRP A 107 26.94 -3.94 -5.83
N ARG A 108 26.30 -4.84 -6.60
CA ARG A 108 26.93 -6.09 -7.06
C ARG A 108 28.08 -5.89 -8.04
N ARG A 109 28.34 -4.67 -8.52
CA ARG A 109 29.55 -4.30 -9.26
C ARG A 109 30.53 -3.58 -8.31
N PRO A 110 31.18 -4.28 -7.37
CA PRO A 110 32.43 -3.76 -6.83
C PRO A 110 33.46 -3.79 -7.96
N TRP A 111 34.32 -2.76 -8.02
CA TRP A 111 35.52 -2.75 -8.83
C TRP A 111 36.41 -3.97 -8.55
#